data_AF-A0A0W0VIK0-F1
#
_entry.id   AF-A0A0W0VIK0-F1
#
_cell.length_a   1.000
_cell.length_b   1.000
_cell.length_c   1.000
_cell.angle_alpha   90.00
_cell.angle_beta   90.00
_cell.angle_gamma   90.00
#
_symmetry.space_group_name_H-M   'P 1'
#
loop_
_entity.id
_entity.type
_entity.pdbx_description
1 polymer ?
#
loop_
_entity_poly.entity_id
_entity_poly.type
_entity_poly.pdbx_seq_one_letter_code
_entity_poly.pdbx_strand_id
1 'polypeptide(L)'
;MPKGKEFISLFTKSYSSMSKSSLFQESVKVSITNYSKISYFKLTSEERRKGYQEVIASLPESPDFVYRGTTGNAEVLHAIETGCLGRAPKECKKSDCLNLVAYVEKNDSKFFYSTTPCPTTVMGYTEGLSVIPTVGNILVMNQPKVFVRPQKMLVLYPEMFSEYDEKNYQSIAYGDGPRQIPIAERTLHNNEVTGILGLSVKDDWRLTTSKDLAKIIQVYAPGRLLGLFMSAKEPVHVQQWDNPQFRKRACSLEVMVDNGHPQAVEVMNERAVEFGLINKNQRLLTLKDAYALLTAEEFARFEDYETEHTELFSEVPKEIREGDAKELFDYTQSIMDSKQMGKSLSYKM
;
A
#
# COMPACT_ATOMS: atom_id res chain seq x y z
N MET A 1 -21.48 8.45 -15.68
CA MET A 1 -20.02 8.29 -15.44
C MET A 1 -19.16 9.09 -16.43
N PRO A 2 -18.93 10.41 -16.26
CA PRO A 2 -18.03 11.16 -17.15
C PRO A 2 -16.82 11.86 -16.50
N LYS A 3 -16.73 11.97 -15.16
CA LYS A 3 -15.79 12.92 -14.52
C LYS A 3 -14.40 12.39 -14.18
N GLY A 4 -14.20 11.07 -14.07
CA GLY A 4 -12.85 10.48 -13.88
C GLY A 4 -11.92 10.74 -15.07
N LYS A 5 -12.48 11.01 -16.25
CA LYS A 5 -11.73 11.36 -17.46
C LYS A 5 -11.01 12.71 -17.36
N GLU A 6 -11.44 13.64 -16.50
CA GLU A 6 -10.78 14.95 -16.36
C GLU A 6 -9.48 14.85 -15.59
N PHE A 7 -9.43 14.11 -14.47
CA PHE A 7 -8.19 13.85 -13.73
C PHE A 7 -7.19 13.07 -14.61
N ILE A 8 -7.66 12.01 -15.26
CA ILE A 8 -6.88 11.22 -16.22
C ILE A 8 -6.37 12.11 -17.37
N SER A 9 -7.22 13.01 -17.90
CA SER A 9 -6.83 13.92 -18.99
C SER A 9 -5.83 14.97 -18.54
N LEU A 10 -5.96 15.53 -17.33
CA LEU A 10 -5.02 16.52 -16.79
C LEU A 10 -3.65 15.92 -16.54
N PHE A 11 -3.59 14.74 -15.91
CA PHE A 11 -2.34 14.00 -15.74
C PHE A 11 -1.71 13.64 -17.09
N THR A 12 -2.49 13.06 -18.01
CA THR A 12 -1.97 12.65 -19.34
C THR A 12 -1.57 13.84 -20.21
N LYS A 13 -2.25 14.99 -20.13
CA LYS A 13 -1.89 16.22 -20.86
C LYS A 13 -0.62 16.87 -20.31
N SER A 14 -0.49 16.97 -18.99
CA SER A 14 0.76 17.40 -18.35
C SER A 14 1.91 16.49 -18.79
N TYR A 15 1.70 15.18 -18.76
CA TYR A 15 2.71 14.20 -19.14
C TYR A 15 3.07 14.20 -20.63
N SER A 16 2.10 14.29 -21.53
CA SER A 16 2.36 14.36 -22.98
C SER A 16 2.97 15.69 -23.41
N SER A 17 2.73 16.78 -22.67
CA SER A 17 3.48 18.03 -22.86
C SER A 17 4.96 17.90 -22.46
N MET A 18 5.27 17.07 -21.46
CA MET A 18 6.64 16.75 -21.05
C MET A 18 7.31 15.65 -21.92
N SER A 19 6.54 14.70 -22.45
CA SER A 19 7.07 13.74 -23.43
C SER A 19 7.39 14.41 -24.77
N LYS A 20 6.80 15.58 -25.05
CA LYS A 20 7.17 16.45 -26.18
C LYS A 20 8.35 17.37 -25.86
N SER A 21 8.74 17.52 -24.59
CA SER A 21 10.07 18.04 -24.23
C SER A 21 11.13 16.93 -24.20
N SER A 22 10.97 15.90 -25.05
CA SER A 22 11.99 14.89 -25.32
C SER A 22 13.22 15.51 -25.99
N LEU A 23 14.08 16.14 -25.19
CA LEU A 23 15.52 15.99 -25.38
C LEU A 23 15.84 14.52 -25.05
N PHE A 24 15.55 13.60 -25.97
CA PHE A 24 16.19 12.27 -26.10
C PHE A 24 15.49 11.48 -27.22
N GLN A 25 15.69 11.94 -28.45
CA GLN A 25 15.66 11.07 -29.62
C GLN A 25 16.52 11.65 -30.74
N GLU A 26 17.82 11.84 -30.46
CA GLU A 26 18.82 11.88 -31.52
C GLU A 26 19.89 10.84 -31.21
N SER A 27 20.00 9.89 -32.12
CA SER A 27 21.10 8.94 -32.22
C SER A 27 22.41 9.71 -32.40
N VAL A 28 23.21 9.81 -31.34
CA VAL A 28 24.59 10.31 -31.46
C VAL A 28 25.55 9.20 -31.05
N LYS A 29 26.23 8.63 -32.03
CA LYS A 29 27.54 8.00 -31.82
C LYS A 29 28.50 9.11 -31.37
N VAL A 30 28.63 9.32 -30.06
CA VAL A 30 29.59 10.26 -29.50
C VAL A 30 30.89 9.50 -29.25
N SER A 31 31.91 9.80 -30.05
CA SER A 31 33.30 9.46 -29.77
C SER A 31 33.71 10.02 -28.40
N ILE A 32 34.33 9.16 -27.61
CA ILE A 32 34.81 9.45 -26.25
C ILE A 32 36.00 10.41 -26.34
N THR A 33 35.74 11.72 -26.31
CA THR A 33 36.77 12.74 -26.03
C THR A 33 36.13 14.08 -25.67
N ASN A 34 35.81 14.26 -24.38
CA ASN A 34 35.81 15.53 -23.61
C ASN A 34 34.86 15.45 -22.40
N TYR A 35 35.33 14.86 -21.30
CA TYR A 35 34.65 14.84 -19.99
C TYR A 35 34.96 16.07 -19.12
N SER A 36 35.47 17.17 -19.69
CA SER A 36 35.75 18.39 -18.94
C SER A 36 34.65 19.43 -19.17
N LYS A 37 33.83 19.64 -18.14
CA LYS A 37 32.73 20.63 -17.99
C LYS A 37 31.33 20.15 -18.37
N ILE A 38 30.83 19.13 -17.67
CA ILE A 38 29.40 19.08 -17.36
C ILE A 38 29.23 19.74 -15.98
N SER A 39 28.77 21.00 -15.94
CA SER A 39 28.39 21.65 -14.68
C SER A 39 27.01 21.15 -14.26
N TYR A 40 27.07 20.20 -13.36
CA TYR A 40 25.98 19.59 -12.64
C TYR A 40 25.54 20.55 -11.51
N PHE A 41 24.32 21.14 -11.59
CA PHE A 41 23.76 21.95 -10.51
C PHE A 41 23.56 21.06 -9.29
N LYS A 42 24.40 21.21 -8.27
CA LYS A 42 24.31 20.46 -7.01
C LYS A 42 23.35 21.18 -6.07
N LEU A 43 22.20 20.56 -5.82
CA LEU A 43 21.45 20.88 -4.61
C LEU A 43 22.34 20.60 -3.39
N THR A 44 22.45 21.60 -2.53
CA THR A 44 23.08 21.49 -1.22
C THR A 44 22.32 20.49 -0.34
N SER A 45 22.96 19.99 0.71
CA SER A 45 22.28 19.14 1.69
C SER A 45 21.11 19.86 2.38
N GLU A 46 21.19 21.17 2.52
CA GLU A 46 20.11 21.99 3.07
C GLU A 46 18.91 22.10 2.13
N GLU A 47 19.14 22.35 0.83
CA GLU A 47 18.06 22.39 -0.18
C GLU A 47 17.38 21.03 -0.32
N ARG A 48 18.15 19.94 -0.28
CA ARG A 48 17.57 18.59 -0.23
C ARG A 48 16.69 18.44 0.99
N ARG A 49 17.22 18.71 2.20
CA ARG A 49 16.47 18.64 3.46
C ARG A 49 15.19 19.49 3.43
N LYS A 50 15.24 20.68 2.84
CA LYS A 50 14.08 21.55 2.67
C LYS A 50 13.04 20.91 1.75
N GLY A 51 13.44 20.39 0.59
CA GLY A 51 12.56 19.65 -0.30
C GLY A 51 11.92 18.43 0.37
N TYR A 52 12.68 17.68 1.17
CA TYR A 52 12.15 16.60 2.02
C TYR A 52 11.06 17.08 2.96
N GLN A 53 11.33 18.17 3.68
CA GLN A 53 10.38 18.76 4.63
C GLN A 53 9.12 19.26 3.92
N GLU A 54 9.24 19.81 2.72
CA GLU A 54 8.11 20.22 1.90
C GLU A 54 7.25 19.03 1.45
N VAL A 55 7.85 17.90 1.06
CA VAL A 55 7.09 16.68 0.74
C VAL A 55 6.36 16.17 1.97
N ILE A 56 7.06 15.99 3.10
CA ILE A 56 6.43 15.49 4.33
C ILE A 56 5.30 16.40 4.79
N ALA A 57 5.50 17.72 4.78
CA ALA A 57 4.48 18.70 5.16
C ALA A 57 3.26 18.70 4.21
N SER A 58 3.42 18.21 2.97
CA SER A 58 2.32 18.10 2.00
C SER A 58 1.48 16.82 2.13
N LEU A 59 1.97 15.84 2.90
CA LEU A 59 1.29 14.56 3.14
C LEU A 59 0.27 14.69 4.28
N PRO A 60 -0.97 14.23 4.10
CA PRO A 60 -2.01 14.38 5.12
C PRO A 60 -1.85 13.40 6.28
N GLU A 61 -1.59 13.91 7.49
CA GLU A 61 -1.53 13.06 8.68
C GLU A 61 -2.93 12.65 9.16
N SER A 62 -3.36 11.43 8.82
CA SER A 62 -4.57 10.79 9.37
C SER A 62 -4.37 9.27 9.39
N PRO A 63 -4.91 8.54 10.39
CA PRO A 63 -4.95 7.07 10.35
C PRO A 63 -5.71 6.53 9.13
N ASP A 64 -6.57 7.32 8.49
CA ASP A 64 -7.35 6.91 7.31
C ASP A 64 -6.50 6.78 6.03
N PHE A 65 -5.29 7.36 6.03
CA PHE A 65 -4.41 7.36 4.86
C PHE A 65 -3.32 6.30 4.97
N VAL A 66 -3.02 5.70 3.82
CA VAL A 66 -1.78 4.96 3.59
C VAL A 66 -1.05 5.53 2.39
N TYR A 67 0.25 5.27 2.37
CA TYR A 67 1.17 5.79 1.39
C TYR A 67 1.85 4.65 0.65
N ARG A 68 2.18 4.90 -0.62
CA ARG A 68 3.04 4.00 -1.37
C ARG A 68 4.03 4.78 -2.21
N GLY A 69 5.29 4.41 -2.06
CA GLY A 69 6.39 4.93 -2.84
C GLY A 69 6.65 3.99 -4.01
N THR A 70 6.76 4.54 -5.21
CA THR A 70 7.06 3.76 -6.42
C THR A 70 8.19 4.42 -7.19
N THR A 71 9.11 3.61 -7.71
CA THR A 71 10.19 4.08 -8.57
C THR A 71 9.71 4.15 -10.01
N GLY A 72 9.93 5.28 -10.67
CA GLY A 72 9.44 5.56 -12.01
C GLY A 72 7.93 5.81 -12.04
N ASN A 73 7.39 5.86 -13.27
CA ASN A 73 6.00 6.23 -13.53
C ASN A 73 5.12 5.05 -13.95
N ALA A 74 5.69 3.86 -14.15
CA ALA A 74 4.99 2.74 -14.78
C ALA A 74 3.77 2.27 -13.97
N GLU A 75 3.89 2.18 -12.65
CA GLU A 75 2.79 1.79 -11.78
C GLU A 75 1.68 2.85 -11.77
N VAL A 76 2.06 4.12 -11.65
CA VAL A 76 1.13 5.26 -11.62
C VAL A 76 0.35 5.36 -12.93
N LEU A 77 1.05 5.29 -14.06
CA LEU A 77 0.44 5.33 -15.39
C LEU A 77 -0.55 4.19 -15.58
N HIS A 78 -0.15 2.98 -15.17
CA HIS A 78 -1.04 1.81 -15.26
C HIS A 78 -2.27 1.96 -14.36
N ALA A 79 -2.12 2.49 -13.14
CA ALA A 79 -3.25 2.70 -12.24
C ALA A 79 -4.24 3.74 -12.79
N ILE A 80 -3.72 4.80 -13.40
CA ILE A 80 -4.53 5.83 -14.05
C ILE A 80 -5.25 5.27 -15.29
N GLU A 81 -4.57 4.47 -16.10
CA GLU A 81 -5.13 3.85 -17.31
C GLU A 81 -6.24 2.83 -16.98
N THR A 82 -6.01 1.98 -15.98
CA THR A 82 -6.94 0.91 -15.61
C THR A 82 -8.01 1.34 -14.62
N GLY A 83 -7.82 2.48 -13.94
CA GLY A 83 -8.72 2.94 -12.88
C GLY A 83 -8.51 2.26 -11.53
N CYS A 84 -7.52 1.38 -11.39
CA CYS A 84 -7.29 0.59 -10.17
C CYS A 84 -5.81 0.56 -9.75
N LEU A 85 -5.56 0.52 -8.45
CA LEU A 85 -4.22 0.40 -7.87
C LEU A 85 -3.82 -1.07 -7.66
N GLY A 86 -2.56 -1.39 -7.94
CA GLY A 86 -2.01 -2.74 -7.87
C GLY A 86 -2.37 -3.63 -9.06
N ARG A 87 -1.70 -4.79 -9.12
CA ARG A 87 -1.72 -5.72 -10.28
C ARG A 87 -1.24 -5.06 -11.56
N ALA A 88 -0.21 -4.22 -11.47
CA ALA A 88 0.49 -3.75 -12.66
C ALA A 88 1.05 -4.95 -13.47
N PRO A 89 1.36 -4.82 -14.78
CA PRO A 89 1.75 -5.97 -15.61
C PRO A 89 2.93 -6.78 -15.06
N LYS A 90 3.84 -6.16 -14.31
CA LYS A 90 4.92 -6.85 -13.58
C LYS A 90 4.40 -7.64 -12.38
N GLU A 91 3.44 -7.09 -11.63
CA GLU A 91 2.84 -7.71 -10.45
C GLU A 91 1.91 -8.87 -10.84
N CYS A 92 1.26 -8.82 -12.00
CA CYS A 92 0.47 -9.95 -12.51
C CYS A 92 1.31 -11.21 -12.79
N LYS A 93 2.63 -11.07 -12.93
CA LYS A 93 3.58 -12.19 -13.11
C LYS A 93 4.06 -12.79 -11.78
N LYS A 94 3.72 -12.17 -10.65
CA LYS A 94 4.06 -12.68 -9.31
C LYS A 94 3.23 -13.93 -8.98
N SER A 95 3.68 -14.65 -7.96
CA SER A 95 3.04 -15.89 -7.52
C SER A 95 1.57 -15.69 -7.09
N ASP A 96 0.77 -16.74 -7.26
CA ASP A 96 -0.62 -16.85 -6.80
C ASP A 96 -0.66 -17.28 -5.32
N CYS A 97 0.14 -16.65 -4.47
CA CYS A 97 0.31 -17.03 -3.07
C CYS A 97 -0.28 -16.00 -2.11
N LEU A 98 -0.95 -16.47 -1.06
CA LEU A 98 -1.43 -15.65 0.08
C LEU A 98 -0.60 -15.89 1.35
N ASN A 99 0.65 -16.34 1.21
CA ASN A 99 1.55 -16.51 2.35
C ASN A 99 2.16 -15.15 2.73
N LEU A 100 1.70 -14.58 3.83
CA LEU A 100 2.17 -13.29 4.30
C LEU A 100 3.65 -13.28 4.67
N VAL A 101 4.16 -14.36 5.28
CA VAL A 101 5.56 -14.41 5.74
C VAL A 101 6.51 -14.43 4.54
N ALA A 102 6.21 -15.25 3.54
CA ALA A 102 6.94 -15.28 2.28
C ALA A 102 6.87 -13.93 1.55
N TYR A 103 5.72 -13.25 1.63
CA TYR A 103 5.55 -11.93 1.03
C TYR A 103 6.41 -10.86 1.72
N VAL A 104 6.53 -10.88 3.06
CA VAL A 104 7.42 -9.95 3.78
C VAL A 104 8.87 -10.13 3.34
N GLU A 105 9.31 -11.35 3.03
CA GLU A 105 10.68 -11.59 2.56
C GLU A 105 10.89 -11.18 1.10
N LYS A 106 10.01 -11.63 0.20
CA LYS A 106 10.23 -11.61 -1.26
C LYS A 106 9.38 -10.61 -2.03
N ASN A 107 8.33 -10.07 -1.42
CA ASN A 107 7.31 -9.25 -2.07
C ASN A 107 6.75 -9.94 -3.34
N ASP A 108 6.60 -11.27 -3.31
CA ASP A 108 6.17 -12.07 -4.45
C ASP A 108 4.75 -12.62 -4.23
N SER A 109 3.76 -11.76 -4.43
CA SER A 109 2.35 -12.14 -4.52
C SER A 109 1.61 -11.16 -5.44
N LYS A 110 0.73 -11.67 -6.30
CA LYS A 110 -0.20 -10.84 -7.09
C LYS A 110 -1.42 -10.37 -6.29
N PHE A 111 -1.62 -10.92 -5.10
CA PHE A 111 -2.77 -10.66 -4.23
C PHE A 111 -2.45 -9.68 -3.10
N PHE A 112 -1.18 -9.39 -2.86
CA PHE A 112 -0.77 -8.43 -1.84
C PHE A 112 -0.25 -7.13 -2.43
N TYR A 113 -0.57 -6.03 -1.74
CA TYR A 113 -0.17 -4.68 -2.10
C TYR A 113 0.42 -3.96 -0.89
N SER A 114 1.74 -3.85 -0.86
CA SER A 114 2.46 -3.17 0.21
C SER A 114 2.20 -1.65 0.18
N THR A 115 1.85 -1.13 1.35
CA THR A 115 1.65 0.29 1.65
C THR A 115 2.21 0.58 3.04
N THR A 116 2.41 1.84 3.40
CA THR A 116 2.83 2.22 4.75
C THR A 116 1.89 3.30 5.29
N PRO A 117 1.48 3.26 6.57
CA PRO A 117 0.77 4.36 7.21
C PRO A 117 1.71 5.52 7.55
N CYS A 118 3.02 5.37 7.35
CA CYS A 118 4.03 6.32 7.79
C CYS A 118 4.52 7.24 6.65
N PRO A 119 4.25 8.55 6.70
CA PRO A 119 4.71 9.52 5.69
C PRO A 119 6.24 9.57 5.53
N THR A 120 6.99 9.27 6.58
CA THR A 120 8.47 9.32 6.54
C THR A 120 9.06 8.07 5.90
N THR A 121 8.48 6.89 6.15
CA THR A 121 8.95 5.63 5.56
C THR A 121 8.75 5.62 4.04
N VAL A 122 7.67 6.22 3.52
CA VAL A 122 7.40 6.21 2.08
C VAL A 122 8.46 6.94 1.25
N MET A 123 9.12 7.95 1.82
CA MET A 123 10.26 8.62 1.17
C MET A 123 11.39 7.63 0.90
N GLY A 124 11.73 6.79 1.88
CA GLY A 124 12.75 5.75 1.73
C GLY A 124 12.46 4.78 0.60
N TYR A 125 11.19 4.44 0.32
CA TYR A 125 10.82 3.58 -0.81
C TYR A 125 10.83 4.29 -2.15
N THR A 126 10.52 5.58 -2.14
CA THR A 126 10.51 6.40 -3.35
C THR A 126 11.95 6.74 -3.78
N GLU A 127 12.89 6.77 -2.83
CA GLU A 127 14.26 7.21 -3.06
C GLU A 127 15.35 6.15 -2.91
N GLY A 128 15.11 5.12 -2.09
CA GLY A 128 16.15 4.27 -1.51
C GLY A 128 16.44 2.97 -2.27
N LEU A 129 15.71 2.66 -3.34
CA LEU A 129 15.96 1.47 -4.15
C LEU A 129 16.88 1.74 -5.35
N SER A 130 16.85 2.95 -5.92
CA SER A 130 17.62 3.24 -7.13
C SER A 130 19.07 3.61 -6.81
N VAL A 131 20.02 3.01 -7.53
CA VAL A 131 21.45 3.35 -7.45
C VAL A 131 21.73 4.72 -8.07
N ILE A 132 20.97 5.08 -9.11
CA ILE A 132 21.05 6.34 -9.87
C ILE A 132 19.92 7.30 -9.48
N PRO A 133 20.10 8.62 -9.69
CA PRO A 133 19.01 9.56 -9.60
C PRO A 133 17.82 9.12 -10.47
N THR A 134 16.62 9.17 -9.91
CA THR A 134 15.41 8.68 -10.57
C THR A 134 14.19 9.51 -10.17
N VAL A 135 13.19 9.52 -11.04
CA VAL A 135 11.88 10.09 -10.70
C VAL A 135 11.06 8.99 -10.04
N GLY A 136 10.51 9.28 -8.87
CA GLY A 136 9.58 8.41 -8.17
C GLY A 136 8.25 9.12 -7.91
N ASN A 137 7.29 8.37 -7.40
CA ASN A 137 5.99 8.92 -7.03
C ASN A 137 5.57 8.40 -5.66
N ILE A 138 4.91 9.27 -4.89
CA ILE A 138 4.21 8.94 -3.66
C ILE A 138 2.72 8.98 -3.97
N LEU A 139 2.05 7.86 -3.75
CA LEU A 139 0.61 7.73 -3.83
C LEU A 139 0.03 7.89 -2.43
N VAL A 140 -0.87 8.86 -2.25
CA VAL A 140 -1.63 9.06 -1.02
C VAL A 140 -3.02 8.48 -1.24
N MET A 141 -3.39 7.48 -0.44
CA MET A 141 -4.56 6.65 -0.70
C MET A 141 -5.37 6.40 0.58
N ASN A 142 -6.65 6.05 0.45
CA ASN A 142 -7.41 5.42 1.52
C ASN A 142 -6.71 4.13 1.99
N GLN A 143 -6.98 3.73 3.24
CA GLN A 143 -6.70 2.36 3.69
C GLN A 143 -7.27 1.33 2.69
N PRO A 144 -6.58 0.19 2.48
CA PRO A 144 -7.11 -0.90 1.66
C PRO A 144 -8.48 -1.38 2.19
N LYS A 145 -9.32 -1.92 1.29
CA LYS A 145 -10.61 -2.53 1.69
C LYS A 145 -10.41 -3.63 2.72
N VAL A 146 -9.39 -4.45 2.46
CA VAL A 146 -8.94 -5.54 3.32
C VAL A 146 -7.45 -5.41 3.43
N PHE A 147 -6.94 -5.49 4.65
CA PHE A 147 -5.50 -5.49 4.88
C PHE A 147 -5.11 -6.35 6.07
N VAL A 148 -3.82 -6.64 6.15
CA VAL A 148 -3.18 -7.28 7.30
C VAL A 148 -1.94 -6.49 7.69
N ARG A 149 -1.64 -6.44 8.98
CA ARG A 149 -0.41 -5.84 9.52
C ARG A 149 0.58 -6.95 9.88
N PRO A 150 1.72 -7.10 9.17
CA PRO A 150 2.70 -8.14 9.47
C PRO A 150 3.20 -8.13 10.92
N GLN A 151 3.45 -6.94 11.51
CA GLN A 151 3.84 -6.82 12.91
C GLN A 151 2.81 -7.39 13.88
N LYS A 152 1.51 -7.12 13.66
CA LYS A 152 0.43 -7.67 14.47
C LYS A 152 0.37 -9.20 14.35
N MET A 153 0.56 -9.72 13.14
CA MET A 153 0.65 -11.16 12.90
C MET A 153 1.83 -11.80 13.62
N LEU A 154 3.01 -11.16 13.63
CA LEU A 154 4.18 -11.65 14.37
C LEU A 154 3.93 -11.74 15.87
N VAL A 155 3.24 -10.76 16.44
CA VAL A 155 2.91 -10.75 17.87
C VAL A 155 1.89 -11.83 18.21
N LEU A 156 0.87 -12.00 17.38
CA LEU A 156 -0.22 -12.95 17.63
C LEU A 156 0.13 -14.40 17.28
N TYR A 157 1.01 -14.62 16.31
CA TYR A 157 1.40 -15.96 15.88
C TYR A 157 2.86 -16.04 15.40
N PRO A 158 3.85 -15.84 16.30
CA PRO A 158 5.26 -15.92 15.97
C PRO A 158 5.69 -17.27 15.40
N GLU A 159 4.99 -18.35 15.72
CA GLU A 159 5.26 -19.72 15.23
C GLU A 159 5.32 -19.76 13.71
N MET A 160 4.42 -19.06 13.02
CA MET A 160 4.39 -19.01 11.55
C MET A 160 5.64 -18.34 10.95
N PHE A 161 6.29 -17.43 11.68
CA PHE A 161 7.54 -16.79 11.25
C PHE A 161 8.74 -17.69 11.55
N SER A 162 8.78 -18.29 12.74
CA SER A 162 9.83 -19.24 13.13
C SER A 162 9.86 -20.46 12.22
N GLU A 163 8.70 -21.04 11.90
CA GLU A 163 8.61 -22.17 10.97
C GLU A 163 9.10 -21.82 9.56
N TYR A 164 8.85 -20.59 9.10
CA TYR A 164 9.34 -20.12 7.81
C TYR A 164 10.86 -20.00 7.82
N ASP A 165 11.43 -19.39 8.86
CA ASP A 165 12.88 -19.31 9.03
C ASP A 165 13.50 -20.71 9.08
N GLU A 166 12.95 -21.64 9.86
CA GLU A 166 13.44 -23.02 9.95
C GLU A 166 13.44 -23.74 8.59
N LYS A 167 12.36 -23.63 7.82
CA LYS A 167 12.26 -24.21 6.47
C LYS A 167 13.30 -23.61 5.52
N ASN A 168 13.56 -22.30 5.59
CA ASN A 168 14.57 -21.65 4.74
C ASN A 168 16.00 -21.92 5.24
N TYR A 169 16.25 -22.02 6.54
CA TYR A 169 17.56 -22.41 7.09
C TYR A 169 17.95 -23.82 6.64
N GLN A 170 17.01 -24.77 6.62
CA GLN A 170 17.25 -26.12 6.07
C GLN A 170 17.64 -26.10 4.59
N SER A 171 17.15 -25.11 3.82
CA SER A 171 17.52 -24.92 2.41
C SER A 171 18.89 -24.25 2.22
N ILE A 172 19.37 -23.49 3.21
CA ILE A 172 20.63 -22.72 3.17
C ILE A 172 21.81 -23.49 3.75
N ALA A 173 21.58 -24.53 4.57
CA ALA A 173 22.64 -25.38 5.14
C ALA A 173 23.55 -26.07 4.08
N TYR A 174 23.25 -25.94 2.80
CA TYR A 174 24.01 -26.47 1.66
C TYR A 174 24.81 -25.42 0.85
N GLY A 175 24.93 -24.15 1.27
CA GLY A 175 25.78 -23.18 0.56
C GLY A 175 26.09 -21.88 1.29
N ASP A 176 27.33 -21.39 1.10
CA ASP A 176 27.91 -20.13 1.60
C ASP A 176 27.15 -18.86 1.14
N GLY A 177 25.92 -18.70 1.62
CA GLY A 177 25.12 -17.48 1.44
C GLY A 177 25.36 -16.46 2.56
N PRO A 178 25.21 -15.15 2.31
CA PRO A 178 25.22 -14.15 3.37
C PRO A 178 24.13 -14.48 4.41
N ARG A 179 24.47 -14.36 5.70
CA ARG A 179 23.60 -14.63 6.85
C ARG A 179 22.25 -13.92 6.66
N GLN A 180 21.19 -14.68 6.36
CA GLN A 180 19.85 -14.11 6.26
C GLN A 180 19.43 -13.59 7.64
N ILE A 181 19.05 -12.31 7.70
CA ILE A 181 18.34 -11.73 8.85
C ILE A 181 17.03 -12.50 9.01
N PRO A 182 16.75 -13.10 10.19
CA PRO A 182 15.52 -13.82 10.48
C PRO A 182 14.27 -13.03 10.06
N ILE A 183 13.27 -13.71 9.49
CA ILE A 183 12.06 -13.05 9.00
C ILE A 183 11.28 -12.39 10.14
N ALA A 184 11.33 -12.96 11.34
CA ALA A 184 10.76 -12.35 12.53
C ALA A 184 11.38 -10.98 12.84
N GLU A 185 12.72 -10.87 12.76
CA GLU A 185 13.45 -9.62 13.00
C GLU A 185 13.12 -8.57 11.92
N ARG A 186 13.09 -8.97 10.64
CA ARG A 186 12.64 -8.08 9.55
C ARG A 186 11.21 -7.59 9.77
N THR A 187 10.32 -8.48 10.19
CA THR A 187 8.91 -8.17 10.39
C THR A 187 8.71 -7.23 11.57
N LEU A 188 9.50 -7.37 12.64
CA LEU A 188 9.43 -6.48 13.80
C LEU A 188 9.68 -5.01 13.43
N HIS A 189 10.54 -4.76 12.42
CA HIS A 189 10.82 -3.41 11.91
C HIS A 189 9.97 -3.01 10.71
N ASN A 190 9.02 -3.85 10.28
CA ASN A 190 8.14 -3.60 9.15
C ASN A 190 6.84 -2.89 9.59
N ASN A 191 6.80 -1.57 9.46
CA ASN A 191 5.60 -0.78 9.77
C ASN A 191 4.55 -0.77 8.65
N GLU A 192 4.67 -1.64 7.64
CA GLU A 192 3.78 -1.67 6.49
C GLU A 192 2.38 -2.20 6.83
N VAL A 193 1.44 -1.76 6.00
CA VAL A 193 0.10 -2.31 5.86
C VAL A 193 0.06 -3.05 4.53
N THR A 194 -0.25 -4.33 4.57
CA THR A 194 -0.36 -5.16 3.36
C THR A 194 -1.83 -5.23 2.94
N GLY A 195 -2.19 -4.49 1.90
CA GLY A 195 -3.51 -4.59 1.28
C GLY A 195 -3.70 -5.94 0.59
N ILE A 196 -4.90 -6.50 0.69
CA ILE A 196 -5.29 -7.77 0.07
C ILE A 196 -6.22 -7.47 -1.10
N LEU A 197 -5.77 -7.79 -2.31
CA LEU A 197 -6.41 -7.42 -3.56
C LEU A 197 -7.44 -8.47 -4.04
N GLY A 198 -7.56 -9.59 -3.34
CA GLY A 198 -8.43 -10.72 -3.67
C GLY A 198 -7.86 -12.04 -3.14
N LEU A 199 -8.68 -13.08 -3.04
CA LEU A 199 -8.22 -14.43 -2.68
C LEU A 199 -7.89 -15.30 -3.90
N SER A 200 -8.45 -14.93 -5.05
CA SER A 200 -8.28 -15.59 -6.32
C SER A 200 -8.20 -14.57 -7.46
N VAL A 201 -7.88 -15.03 -8.66
CA VAL A 201 -7.85 -14.20 -9.88
C VAL A 201 -9.23 -13.67 -10.28
N LYS A 202 -10.32 -14.25 -9.75
CA LYS A 202 -11.69 -13.79 -10.00
C LYS A 202 -12.08 -12.63 -9.08
N ASP A 203 -11.36 -12.46 -7.98
CA ASP A 203 -11.62 -11.42 -7.00
C ASP A 203 -10.89 -10.14 -7.36
N ASP A 204 -11.56 -9.01 -7.18
CA ASP A 204 -10.99 -7.68 -7.37
C ASP A 204 -11.38 -6.76 -6.21
N TRP A 205 -10.52 -6.75 -5.18
CA TRP A 205 -10.67 -5.90 -4.00
C TRP A 205 -9.78 -4.66 -4.06
N ARG A 206 -9.24 -4.35 -5.25
CA ARG A 206 -8.32 -3.23 -5.45
C ARG A 206 -8.97 -1.90 -5.10
N LEU A 207 -8.10 -0.96 -4.74
CA LEU A 207 -8.46 0.44 -4.59
C LEU A 207 -8.71 1.06 -5.97
N THR A 208 -9.73 1.89 -6.08
CA THR A 208 -10.08 2.59 -7.31
C THR A 208 -9.42 3.96 -7.34
N THR A 209 -8.78 4.34 -8.44
CA THR A 209 -8.10 5.64 -8.52
C THR A 209 -9.07 6.81 -8.45
N SER A 210 -10.32 6.62 -8.88
CA SER A 210 -11.33 7.69 -8.83
C SER A 210 -11.74 8.08 -7.40
N LYS A 211 -11.91 7.12 -6.48
CA LYS A 211 -12.40 7.38 -5.12
C LYS A 211 -11.31 7.27 -4.06
N ASP A 212 -10.36 6.34 -4.21
CA ASP A 212 -9.42 5.97 -3.17
C ASP A 212 -8.05 6.65 -3.25
N LEU A 213 -7.69 7.20 -4.41
CA LEU A 213 -6.44 7.95 -4.58
C LEU A 213 -6.69 9.42 -4.28
N ALA A 214 -6.14 9.94 -3.19
CA ALA A 214 -6.29 11.34 -2.79
C ALA A 214 -5.37 12.26 -3.57
N LYS A 215 -4.11 11.85 -3.71
CA LYS A 215 -3.05 12.68 -4.26
C LYS A 215 -1.92 11.83 -4.82
N ILE A 216 -1.27 12.34 -5.85
CA ILE A 216 0.02 11.85 -6.35
C ILE A 216 1.05 12.96 -6.17
N ILE A 217 2.20 12.66 -5.57
CA ILE A 217 3.35 13.56 -5.49
C ILE A 217 4.50 12.93 -6.25
N GLN A 218 4.97 13.60 -7.30
CA GLN A 218 6.18 13.23 -8.00
C GLN A 218 7.39 13.83 -7.30
N VAL A 219 8.38 12.97 -7.07
CA VAL A 219 9.62 13.34 -6.41
C VAL A 219 10.84 12.97 -7.25
N TYR A 220 11.90 13.78 -7.13
CA TYR A 220 13.19 13.46 -7.70
C TYR A 220 14.08 12.85 -6.61
N ALA A 221 14.33 11.55 -6.72
CA ALA A 221 15.21 10.83 -5.83
C ALA A 221 16.67 10.96 -6.29
N PRO A 222 17.62 11.28 -5.39
CA PRO A 222 19.04 11.32 -5.75
C PRO A 222 19.65 9.91 -5.98
N GLY A 223 19.05 8.85 -5.43
CA GLY A 223 19.59 7.48 -5.49
C GLY A 223 20.66 7.19 -4.43
N ARG A 224 20.81 5.91 -4.03
CA ARG A 224 21.52 5.49 -2.81
C ARG A 224 23.05 5.62 -2.87
N LEU A 225 23.65 5.41 -4.04
CA LEU A 225 25.11 5.32 -4.21
C LEU A 225 25.63 6.43 -5.11
N LEU A 226 25.06 6.57 -6.31
CA LEU A 226 25.51 7.59 -7.25
C LEU A 226 24.89 8.96 -6.96
N GLY A 227 23.84 9.05 -6.14
CA GLY A 227 23.26 10.33 -5.70
C GLY A 227 24.18 11.19 -4.84
N LEU A 228 25.24 10.61 -4.27
CA LEU A 228 26.30 11.37 -3.59
C LEU A 228 27.26 12.05 -4.59
N PHE A 229 27.36 11.50 -5.80
CA PHE A 229 28.31 11.93 -6.83
C PHE A 229 27.63 12.63 -8.01
N MET A 230 26.33 12.40 -8.21
CA MET A 230 25.49 12.99 -9.24
C MET A 230 24.65 14.12 -8.66
N SER A 231 24.62 15.25 -9.35
CA SER A 231 23.79 16.37 -8.94
C SER A 231 22.36 16.19 -9.45
N ALA A 232 21.36 16.40 -8.59
CA ALA A 232 20.00 16.65 -9.03
C ALA A 232 19.90 18.12 -9.49
N LYS A 233 19.48 18.37 -10.73
CA LYS A 233 19.13 19.72 -11.19
C LYS A 233 17.74 20.16 -10.71
N GLU A 234 16.97 19.23 -10.13
CA GLU A 234 15.56 19.41 -9.77
C GLU A 234 15.35 19.20 -8.26
N PRO A 235 14.43 19.97 -7.64
CA PRO A 235 14.06 19.81 -6.23
C PRO A 235 13.48 18.41 -5.96
N VAL A 236 13.61 17.95 -4.70
CA VAL A 236 13.08 16.65 -4.26
C VAL A 236 11.57 16.57 -4.51
N HIS A 237 10.82 17.67 -4.28
CA HIS A 237 9.42 17.79 -4.70
C HIS A 237 9.37 18.39 -6.11
N VAL A 238 8.82 17.65 -7.09
CA VAL A 238 8.70 18.13 -8.47
C VAL A 238 7.29 18.63 -8.78
N GLN A 239 6.27 17.79 -8.59
CA GLN A 239 4.89 18.13 -8.95
C GLN A 239 3.89 17.37 -8.07
N GLN A 240 2.72 17.97 -7.86
CA GLN A 240 1.60 17.37 -7.12
C GLN A 240 0.32 17.41 -7.96
N TRP A 241 -0.48 16.34 -7.85
CA TRP A 241 -1.84 16.27 -8.39
C TRP A 241 -2.80 15.82 -7.30
N ASP A 242 -3.80 16.65 -7.01
CA ASP A 242 -4.90 16.33 -6.11
C ASP A 242 -6.08 15.77 -6.90
N ASN A 243 -6.71 14.71 -6.37
CA ASN A 243 -7.90 14.12 -6.97
C ASN A 243 -9.17 14.75 -6.36
N PRO A 244 -9.93 15.55 -7.13
CA PRO A 244 -11.15 16.18 -6.62
C PRO A 244 -12.30 15.20 -6.37
N GLN A 245 -12.17 13.95 -6.82
CA GLN A 245 -13.17 12.90 -6.61
C GLN A 245 -12.87 12.01 -5.41
N PHE A 246 -11.73 12.23 -4.76
CA PHE A 246 -11.35 11.48 -3.57
C PHE A 246 -12.42 11.61 -2.49
N ARG A 247 -12.75 10.47 -1.87
CA ARG A 247 -13.64 10.40 -0.72
C ARG A 247 -13.06 9.38 0.25
N LYS A 248 -13.14 9.69 1.55
CA LYS A 248 -12.80 8.70 2.56
C LYS A 248 -13.74 7.51 2.45
N ARG A 249 -13.17 6.32 2.56
CA ARG A 249 -13.90 5.06 2.54
C ARG A 249 -14.73 4.93 3.81
N ALA A 250 -15.92 4.36 3.70
CA ALA A 250 -16.79 4.13 4.86
C ALA A 250 -16.15 3.19 5.88
N CYS A 251 -15.61 2.07 5.42
CA CYS A 251 -15.00 1.07 6.28
C CYS A 251 -13.85 0.30 5.63
N SER A 252 -12.91 -0.16 6.45
CA SER A 252 -11.83 -1.08 6.08
C SER A 252 -11.81 -2.28 7.03
N LEU A 253 -11.38 -3.42 6.51
CA LEU A 253 -11.30 -4.69 7.24
C LEU A 253 -9.83 -5.03 7.53
N GLU A 254 -9.44 -5.04 8.80
CA GLU A 254 -8.17 -5.66 9.22
C GLU A 254 -8.41 -7.13 9.53
N VAL A 255 -7.77 -8.01 8.76
CA VAL A 255 -7.94 -9.45 8.87
C VAL A 255 -6.68 -10.12 9.37
N MET A 256 -6.87 -11.29 9.98
CA MET A 256 -5.81 -12.24 10.26
C MET A 256 -5.67 -13.23 9.10
N VAL A 257 -4.43 -13.69 8.89
CA VAL A 257 -4.11 -14.72 7.89
C VAL A 257 -3.51 -15.93 8.60
N ASP A 258 -4.03 -17.11 8.30
CA ASP A 258 -3.57 -18.34 8.94
C ASP A 258 -2.40 -19.01 8.19
N ASN A 259 -2.07 -18.55 6.97
CA ASN A 259 -1.12 -19.19 6.04
C ASN A 259 -1.29 -20.73 5.94
N GLY A 260 -2.51 -21.25 6.09
CA GLY A 260 -2.81 -22.67 6.06
C GLY A 260 -2.59 -23.44 7.37
N HIS A 261 -2.35 -22.75 8.50
CA HIS A 261 -2.23 -23.35 9.84
C HIS A 261 -3.61 -23.48 10.51
N PRO A 262 -4.18 -24.69 10.66
CA PRO A 262 -5.57 -24.86 11.11
C PRO A 262 -5.88 -24.34 12.51
N GLN A 263 -4.88 -24.32 13.40
CA GLN A 263 -5.03 -23.85 14.78
C GLN A 263 -4.69 -22.37 14.96
N ALA A 264 -4.14 -21.71 13.94
CA ALA A 264 -3.63 -20.35 14.08
C ALA A 264 -4.73 -19.37 14.48
N VAL A 265 -5.94 -19.51 13.91
CA VAL A 265 -7.05 -18.61 14.23
C VAL A 265 -7.41 -18.66 15.71
N GLU A 266 -7.49 -19.84 16.32
CA GLU A 266 -7.81 -20.01 17.74
C GLU A 266 -6.72 -19.40 18.62
N VAL A 267 -5.45 -19.76 18.37
CA VAL A 267 -4.29 -19.24 19.12
C VAL A 267 -4.19 -17.72 19.03
N MET A 268 -4.41 -17.16 17.84
CA MET A 268 -4.38 -15.70 17.63
C MET A 268 -5.50 -14.99 18.37
N ASN A 269 -6.69 -15.58 18.46
CA ASN A 269 -7.80 -15.02 19.25
C ASN A 269 -7.49 -15.05 20.74
N GLU A 270 -6.99 -16.17 21.27
CA GLU A 270 -6.58 -16.29 22.67
C GLU A 270 -5.54 -15.23 23.04
N ARG A 271 -4.47 -15.12 22.24
CA ARG A 271 -3.42 -14.10 22.45
C ARG A 271 -3.92 -12.68 22.28
N ALA A 272 -4.84 -12.42 21.35
CA ALA A 272 -5.42 -11.09 21.20
C ALA A 272 -6.24 -10.68 22.43
N VAL A 273 -6.93 -11.62 23.08
CA VAL A 273 -7.59 -11.38 24.37
C VAL A 273 -6.55 -11.15 25.47
N GLU A 274 -5.50 -11.97 25.54
CA GLU A 274 -4.42 -11.85 26.54
C GLU A 274 -3.69 -10.50 26.45
N PHE A 275 -3.45 -10.01 25.24
CA PHE A 275 -2.82 -8.72 24.98
C PHE A 275 -3.80 -7.54 25.05
N GLY A 276 -5.09 -7.78 25.32
CA GLY A 276 -6.11 -6.74 25.39
C GLY A 276 -6.39 -6.03 24.06
N LEU A 277 -6.11 -6.70 22.93
CA LEU A 277 -6.43 -6.21 21.60
C LEU A 277 -7.91 -6.37 21.26
N ILE A 278 -8.57 -7.37 21.84
CA ILE A 278 -10.01 -7.66 21.69
C ILE A 278 -10.62 -8.07 23.05
N ASN A 279 -11.94 -7.96 23.19
CA ASN A 279 -12.63 -8.47 24.39
C ASN A 279 -12.85 -9.99 24.35
N LYS A 280 -13.09 -10.61 25.52
CA LYS A 280 -13.34 -12.07 25.66
C LYS A 280 -14.52 -12.61 24.83
N ASN A 281 -15.51 -11.76 24.54
CA ASN A 281 -16.69 -12.11 23.76
C ASN A 281 -16.56 -11.73 22.28
N GLN A 282 -15.35 -11.38 21.83
CA GLN A 282 -15.06 -11.04 20.45
C GLN A 282 -14.08 -12.05 19.86
N ARG A 283 -14.00 -12.03 18.53
CA ARG A 283 -12.98 -12.70 17.73
C ARG A 283 -12.44 -11.77 16.67
N LEU A 284 -11.21 -11.99 16.24
CA LEU A 284 -10.59 -11.33 15.10
C LEU A 284 -11.30 -11.74 13.80
N LEU A 285 -11.29 -10.82 12.84
CA LEU A 285 -11.74 -11.09 11.48
C LEU A 285 -10.74 -11.96 10.71
N THR A 286 -11.23 -12.85 9.86
CA THR A 286 -10.43 -13.70 8.98
C THR A 286 -10.61 -13.33 7.50
N LEU A 287 -9.81 -13.93 6.63
CA LEU A 287 -10.00 -13.82 5.18
C LEU A 287 -11.37 -14.33 4.70
N LYS A 288 -11.95 -15.33 5.37
CA LYS A 288 -13.28 -15.85 5.02
C LYS A 288 -14.38 -14.84 5.36
N ASP A 289 -14.25 -14.12 6.47
CA ASP A 289 -15.17 -13.04 6.81
C ASP A 289 -15.12 -11.91 5.78
N ALA A 290 -13.90 -11.48 5.41
CA ALA A 290 -13.72 -10.44 4.41
C ALA A 290 -14.25 -10.87 3.03
N TYR A 291 -14.03 -12.12 2.64
CA TYR A 291 -14.60 -12.66 1.41
C TYR A 291 -16.14 -12.64 1.46
N ALA A 292 -16.74 -13.18 2.52
CA ALA A 292 -18.18 -13.22 2.71
C ALA A 292 -18.81 -11.82 2.60
N LEU A 293 -18.25 -10.83 3.30
CA LEU A 293 -18.69 -9.44 3.23
C LEU A 293 -18.52 -8.84 1.84
N LEU A 294 -17.34 -8.93 1.24
CA LEU A 294 -17.07 -8.28 -0.06
C LEU A 294 -17.80 -8.91 -1.24
N THR A 295 -18.26 -10.15 -1.11
CA THR A 295 -19.10 -10.79 -2.13
C THR A 295 -20.60 -10.55 -1.92
N ALA A 296 -21.02 -10.02 -0.78
CA ALA A 296 -22.41 -9.66 -0.53
C ALA A 296 -22.78 -8.37 -1.27
N GLU A 297 -23.86 -8.38 -2.04
CA GLU A 297 -24.32 -7.21 -2.79
C GLU A 297 -24.67 -6.03 -1.86
N GLU A 298 -25.12 -6.34 -0.65
CA GLU A 298 -25.48 -5.37 0.38
C GLU A 298 -24.25 -4.59 0.88
N PHE A 299 -23.08 -5.24 0.97
CA PHE A 299 -21.86 -4.60 1.42
C PHE A 299 -21.35 -3.55 0.44
N ALA A 300 -21.64 -3.70 -0.86
CA ALA A 300 -21.29 -2.71 -1.87
C ALA A 300 -21.93 -1.35 -1.60
N ARG A 301 -23.02 -1.29 -0.82
CA ARG A 301 -23.70 -0.04 -0.43
C ARG A 301 -22.82 0.87 0.44
N PHE A 302 -21.86 0.30 1.17
CA PHE A 302 -20.91 1.10 1.96
C PHE A 302 -19.96 1.92 1.09
N GLU A 303 -19.79 1.60 -0.20
CA GLU A 303 -18.96 2.39 -1.13
C GLU A 303 -19.57 3.75 -1.50
N ASP A 304 -20.84 3.97 -1.17
CA ASP A 304 -21.58 5.21 -1.43
C ASP A 304 -21.78 6.06 -0.16
N TYR A 305 -21.35 5.56 1.00
CA TYR A 305 -21.42 6.30 2.25
C TYR A 305 -20.38 7.42 2.26
N GLU A 306 -20.83 8.65 2.55
CA GLU A 306 -19.92 9.77 2.78
C GLU A 306 -19.56 9.84 4.27
N THR A 307 -18.27 9.80 4.57
CA THR A 307 -17.76 9.84 5.95
C THR A 307 -16.55 10.76 6.07
N GLU A 308 -16.34 11.27 7.28
CA GLU A 308 -15.13 12.02 7.66
C GLU A 308 -13.99 11.14 8.14
N HIS A 309 -14.24 9.86 8.46
CA HIS A 309 -13.24 8.90 8.93
C HIS A 309 -13.58 7.50 8.42
N THR A 310 -12.56 6.68 8.21
CA THR A 310 -12.74 5.29 7.81
C THR A 310 -12.96 4.44 9.05
N GLU A 311 -14.10 3.75 9.12
CA GLU A 311 -14.35 2.82 10.22
C GLU A 311 -13.49 1.57 10.05
N LEU A 312 -12.71 1.22 11.07
CA LEU A 312 -11.86 0.03 11.03
C LEU A 312 -12.54 -1.13 11.76
N PHE A 313 -12.92 -2.16 11.00
CA PHE A 313 -13.37 -3.43 11.57
C PHE A 313 -12.17 -4.37 11.66
N SER A 314 -11.78 -4.74 12.87
CA SER A 314 -10.74 -5.75 13.14
C SER A 314 -11.25 -6.95 13.94
N GLU A 315 -12.48 -6.85 14.45
CA GLU A 315 -13.08 -7.79 15.39
C GLU A 315 -14.60 -7.82 15.24
N VAL A 316 -15.21 -8.94 15.64
CA VAL A 316 -16.66 -9.16 15.67
C VAL A 316 -17.04 -10.00 16.90
N PRO A 317 -18.31 -10.01 17.35
CA PRO A 317 -18.77 -10.92 18.39
C PRO A 317 -18.42 -12.38 18.06
N LYS A 318 -18.00 -13.13 19.08
CA LYS A 318 -17.56 -14.53 18.93
C LYS A 318 -18.69 -15.45 18.46
N GLU A 319 -19.93 -15.06 18.68
CA GLU A 319 -21.14 -15.77 18.25
C GLU A 319 -21.29 -15.78 16.72
N ILE A 320 -20.80 -14.73 16.03
CA ILE A 320 -20.86 -14.63 14.58
C ILE A 320 -19.87 -15.64 13.99
N ARG A 321 -20.37 -16.65 13.27
CA ARG A 321 -19.52 -17.69 12.69
C ARG A 321 -18.62 -17.13 11.60
N GLU A 322 -17.45 -17.73 11.44
CA GLU A 322 -16.51 -17.36 10.38
C GLU A 322 -17.17 -17.50 9.00
N GLY A 323 -17.18 -16.42 8.22
CA GLY A 323 -17.78 -16.40 6.88
C GLY A 323 -19.31 -16.33 6.85
N ASP A 324 -19.99 -16.09 7.98
CA ASP A 324 -21.45 -15.85 7.98
C ASP A 324 -21.76 -14.45 7.45
N ALA A 325 -21.94 -14.34 6.14
CA ALA A 325 -22.12 -13.06 5.45
C ALA A 325 -23.25 -12.20 6.04
N LYS A 326 -24.36 -12.84 6.45
CA LYS A 326 -25.54 -12.12 6.92
C LYS A 326 -25.30 -11.51 8.29
N GLU A 327 -24.84 -12.31 9.25
CA GLU A 327 -24.58 -11.81 10.60
C GLU A 327 -23.42 -10.80 10.61
N LEU A 328 -22.38 -11.02 9.79
CA LEU A 328 -21.29 -10.05 9.60
C LEU A 328 -21.81 -8.72 9.05
N PHE A 329 -22.69 -8.76 8.03
CA PHE A 329 -23.29 -7.56 7.46
C PHE A 329 -24.18 -6.83 8.47
N ASP A 330 -25.09 -7.54 9.13
CA ASP A 330 -26.00 -6.96 10.13
C ASP A 330 -25.23 -6.29 11.27
N TYR A 331 -24.15 -6.93 11.75
CA TYR A 331 -23.25 -6.34 12.74
C TYR A 331 -22.56 -5.08 12.20
N THR A 332 -21.93 -5.16 11.02
CA THR A 332 -21.23 -4.04 10.40
C THR A 332 -22.17 -2.85 10.21
N GLN A 333 -23.35 -3.08 9.65
CA GLN A 333 -24.39 -2.06 9.44
C GLN A 333 -24.81 -1.43 10.76
N SER A 334 -25.02 -2.22 11.83
CA SER A 334 -25.41 -1.69 13.13
C SER A 334 -24.36 -0.72 13.72
N ILE A 335 -23.07 -1.04 13.55
CA ILE A 335 -21.98 -0.16 13.98
C ILE A 335 -21.96 1.12 13.13
N MET A 336 -22.07 0.98 11.81
CA MET A 336 -22.10 2.12 10.89
C MET A 336 -23.28 3.06 11.18
N ASP A 337 -24.48 2.51 11.39
CA ASP A 337 -25.69 3.28 11.72
C ASP A 337 -25.56 3.97 13.07
N SER A 338 -25.02 3.29 14.08
CA SER A 338 -24.84 3.89 15.42
C SER A 338 -23.91 5.11 15.38
N LYS A 339 -22.89 5.08 14.52
CA LYS A 339 -21.93 6.18 14.33
C LYS A 339 -22.47 7.27 13.42
N GLN A 340 -23.28 6.92 12.43
CA GLN A 340 -23.96 7.88 11.55
C GLN A 340 -25.16 8.58 12.21
N MET A 341 -25.81 8.00 13.22
CA MET A 341 -26.86 8.69 13.98
C MET A 341 -26.36 9.94 14.74
N GLY A 342 -25.05 10.18 14.80
CA GLY A 342 -24.46 11.45 15.24
C GLY A 342 -24.32 12.54 14.17
N LYS A 343 -24.52 12.21 12.87
CA LYS A 343 -24.41 13.13 11.73
C LYS A 343 -25.50 12.86 10.70
N SER A 344 -26.52 13.72 10.68
CA SER A 344 -27.65 13.72 9.73
C SER A 344 -27.22 13.38 8.29
N LEU A 345 -27.75 12.29 7.74
CA LEU A 345 -27.64 11.95 6.33
C LEU A 345 -28.79 12.57 5.53
N SER A 346 -28.44 13.33 4.48
CA SER A 346 -29.31 13.51 3.33
C SER A 346 -29.10 12.34 2.38
N TYR A 347 -30.02 11.39 2.33
CA TYR A 347 -30.10 10.46 1.20
C TYR A 347 -30.52 11.25 -0.04
N LYS A 348 -29.74 11.20 -1.12
CA LYS A 348 -30.26 11.49 -2.46
C LYS A 348 -30.80 10.18 -3.02
N MET A 349 -32.13 10.06 -3.02
CA MET A 349 -32.87 9.06 -3.81
C MET A 349 -32.62 9.25 -5.30
#